data_AF-A0A9P5Z062-F1
#
_entry.id   AF-A0A9P5Z062-F1
#
_cell.length_a   1.000
_cell.length_b   1.000
_cell.length_c   1.000
_cell.angle_alpha   90.00
_cell.angle_beta   90.00
_cell.angle_gamma   90.00
#
_symmetry.space_group_name_H-M   'P 1'
#
loop_
_entity.id
_entity.type
_entity.pdbx_description
1 polymer ?
#
loop_
_entity_poly.entity_id
_entity_poly.type
_entity_poly.pdbx_seq_one_letter_code
_entity_poly.pdbx_strand_id
1 'polypeptide(L)'
;AFLIDTLPRQIYLYFLLCLPYMYFSRVAHLFEEAEISLPKIKQAVVEASRKAHEQNGIITHNWKFGPPAPNAAYLNLQRTWEFFIDSLMREWRTLNIVSVLLLSAILSILQIEMAVNDPVTVYTALLSMLCALMSLLYGCVYIIRFGSMRKVSKAAMWAAEAQRSTTCILWNVWVFLAMPATWLAWSMVLYLVCIMSLVWRTGSSDDPKSWNLTSTQALFPRTTVTVVMGLGIIYFGLIVNTLRRY
;
A
#
# COMPACT_ATOMS: atom_id res chain seq x y z
N ALA A 1 -17.42 5.21 -27.35
CA ALA A 1 -16.63 4.07 -26.81
C ALA A 1 -15.51 4.53 -25.88
N PHE A 2 -14.67 5.50 -26.25
CA PHE A 2 -13.52 5.93 -25.42
C PHE A 2 -13.91 6.45 -24.03
N LEU A 3 -14.93 7.30 -23.91
CA LEU A 3 -15.37 7.87 -22.62
C LEU A 3 -15.95 6.83 -21.65
N ILE A 4 -16.60 5.77 -22.16
CA ILE A 4 -17.23 4.75 -21.31
C ILE A 4 -16.20 3.73 -20.79
N ASP A 5 -15.08 3.51 -21.49
CA ASP A 5 -14.01 2.62 -21.00
C ASP A 5 -12.91 3.34 -20.23
N THR A 6 -12.57 4.59 -20.59
CA THR A 6 -11.48 5.32 -19.94
C THR A 6 -11.90 6.02 -18.64
N LEU A 7 -13.14 6.54 -18.55
CA LEU A 7 -13.61 7.21 -17.33
C LEU A 7 -13.72 6.26 -16.13
N PRO A 8 -14.31 5.05 -16.24
CA PRO A 8 -14.36 4.13 -15.10
C PRO A 8 -12.97 3.71 -14.65
N ARG A 9 -12.05 3.54 -15.61
CA ARG A 9 -10.65 3.19 -15.32
C ARG A 9 -9.92 4.33 -14.60
N GLN A 10 -10.15 5.58 -14.99
CA GLN A 10 -9.58 6.74 -14.29
C GLN A 10 -10.20 6.91 -12.90
N ILE A 11 -11.52 6.80 -12.78
CA ILE A 11 -12.22 6.85 -11.50
C ILE A 11 -11.70 5.75 -10.56
N TYR A 12 -11.55 4.52 -11.07
CA TYR A 12 -10.97 3.41 -10.33
C TYR A 12 -9.53 3.68 -9.86
N LEU A 13 -8.69 4.29 -10.70
CA LEU A 13 -7.32 4.66 -10.33
C LEU A 13 -7.27 5.80 -9.28
N TYR A 14 -8.20 6.76 -9.35
CA TYR A 14 -8.36 7.79 -8.32
C TYR A 14 -8.85 7.19 -7.00
N PHE A 15 -9.76 6.21 -7.04
CA PHE A 15 -10.16 5.43 -5.86
C PHE A 15 -9.01 4.63 -5.26
N LEU A 16 -8.06 4.18 -6.08
CA LEU A 16 -6.83 3.54 -5.60
C LEU A 16 -5.71 4.55 -5.27
N LEU A 17 -6.03 5.85 -5.25
CA LEU A 17 -5.12 6.96 -4.91
C LEU A 17 -3.83 6.97 -5.75
N CYS A 18 -3.88 6.38 -6.95
CA CYS A 18 -2.72 6.13 -7.82
C CYS A 18 -1.56 5.35 -7.17
N LEU A 19 -1.78 4.70 -6.02
CA LEU A 19 -0.77 3.88 -5.34
C LEU A 19 -0.28 2.70 -6.20
N PRO A 20 -1.15 1.97 -6.95
CA PRO A 20 -0.69 0.89 -7.84
C PRO A 20 0.31 1.36 -8.90
N TYR A 21 0.19 2.59 -9.38
CA TYR A 21 1.14 3.16 -10.35
C TYR A 21 2.53 3.36 -9.72
N MET A 22 2.60 3.76 -8.45
CA MET A 22 3.88 3.89 -7.74
C MET A 22 4.56 2.53 -7.54
N TYR A 23 3.81 1.46 -7.25
CA TYR A 23 4.39 0.12 -7.18
C TYR A 23 4.81 -0.40 -8.56
N PHE A 24 4.06 -0.10 -9.62
CA PHE A 24 4.46 -0.40 -10.99
C PHE A 24 5.79 0.27 -11.36
N SER A 25 5.91 1.59 -11.13
CA SER A 25 7.14 2.34 -11.45
C SER A 25 8.36 1.80 -10.71
N ARG A 26 8.21 1.48 -9.41
CA ARG A 26 9.30 0.91 -8.60
C ARG A 26 9.79 -0.43 -9.14
N VAL A 27 8.89 -1.26 -9.63
CA VAL A 27 9.23 -2.58 -10.15
C VAL A 27 9.69 -2.54 -11.59
N ALA A 28 9.16 -1.64 -12.42
CA ALA A 28 9.65 -1.39 -13.76
C ALA A 28 11.14 -1.00 -13.73
N HIS A 29 11.52 -0.07 -12.83
CA HIS A 29 12.90 0.31 -12.61
C HIS A 29 13.77 -0.86 -12.14
N LEU A 30 13.24 -1.72 -11.27
CA LEU A 30 13.93 -2.94 -10.80
C LEU A 30 14.29 -3.90 -11.95
N PHE A 31 13.39 -4.05 -12.92
CA PHE A 31 13.60 -4.92 -14.08
C PHE A 31 14.47 -4.27 -15.16
N GLU A 32 14.42 -2.93 -15.27
CA GLU A 32 15.27 -2.14 -16.16
C GLU A 32 16.72 -2.13 -15.67
N GLU A 33 16.96 -1.87 -14.38
CA GLU A 33 18.28 -1.97 -13.73
C GLU A 33 18.87 -3.37 -13.77
N ALA A 34 18.01 -4.40 -13.85
CA ALA A 34 18.46 -5.78 -13.93
C ALA A 34 18.92 -6.19 -15.34
N GLU A 35 18.80 -5.36 -16.39
CA GLU A 35 19.24 -5.62 -17.78
C GLU A 35 18.77 -6.95 -18.40
N ILE A 36 17.70 -7.59 -17.90
CA ILE A 36 17.33 -8.93 -18.40
C ILE A 36 15.99 -8.94 -19.13
N SER A 37 16.05 -9.30 -20.42
CA SER A 37 14.89 -9.78 -21.16
C SER A 37 14.33 -11.03 -20.48
N LEU A 38 13.11 -10.94 -19.93
CA LEU A 38 12.34 -12.01 -19.28
C LEU A 38 12.51 -13.45 -19.86
N PRO A 39 12.58 -13.66 -21.20
CA PRO A 39 12.85 -14.98 -21.76
C PRO A 39 14.19 -15.61 -21.35
N LYS A 40 15.26 -14.82 -21.20
CA LYS A 40 16.60 -15.31 -20.78
C LYS A 40 16.62 -15.77 -19.32
N ILE A 41 15.83 -15.15 -18.44
CA ILE A 41 15.68 -15.58 -17.03
C ILE A 41 14.98 -16.93 -16.98
N LYS A 42 13.88 -17.10 -17.72
CA LYS A 42 13.13 -18.36 -17.75
C LYS A 42 14.01 -19.52 -18.21
N GLN A 43 14.80 -19.31 -19.26
CA GLN A 43 15.77 -20.31 -19.73
C GLN A 43 16.83 -20.63 -18.66
N ALA A 44 17.42 -19.61 -18.02
CA ALA A 44 18.41 -19.81 -16.96
C ALA A 44 17.85 -20.54 -15.72
N VAL A 45 16.61 -20.24 -15.31
CA VAL A 45 15.93 -20.90 -14.18
C VAL A 45 15.59 -22.35 -14.51
N VAL A 46 15.13 -22.63 -15.73
CA VAL A 46 14.83 -24.00 -16.20
C VAL A 46 16.12 -24.82 -16.30
N GLU A 47 17.20 -24.24 -16.81
CA GLU A 47 18.51 -24.91 -16.88
C GLU A 47 19.11 -25.18 -15.51
N ALA A 48 19.04 -24.23 -14.58
CA ALA A 48 19.49 -24.42 -13.20
C ALA A 48 18.68 -25.51 -12.48
N SER A 49 17.36 -25.53 -12.69
CA SER A 49 16.46 -26.53 -12.09
C SER A 49 16.67 -27.93 -12.67
N ARG A 50 16.94 -28.03 -13.99
CA ARG A 50 17.25 -29.29 -14.68
C ARG A 50 18.57 -29.89 -14.18
N LYS A 51 19.62 -29.06 -14.06
CA LYS A 51 20.94 -29.49 -13.55
C LYS A 51 20.88 -29.96 -12.10
N ALA A 52 20.09 -29.29 -11.25
CA ALA A 52 19.89 -29.72 -9.86
C ALA A 52 19.17 -31.08 -9.74
N HIS A 53 18.31 -31.43 -10.72
CA HIS A 53 17.62 -32.73 -10.75
C HIS A 53 18.52 -33.86 -11.28
N GLU A 54 19.37 -33.58 -12.27
CA GLU A 54 20.37 -34.53 -12.79
C GLU A 54 21.47 -34.86 -11.76
N GLN A 55 21.78 -33.92 -10.85
CA GLN A 55 22.85 -34.06 -9.85
C GLN A 55 22.50 -34.99 -8.66
N ASN A 56 21.23 -35.36 -8.48
CA ASN A 56 20.81 -36.31 -7.45
C ASN A 56 20.91 -37.79 -7.88
N GLY A 57 21.32 -38.09 -9.13
CA GLY A 57 21.33 -39.45 -9.68
C GLY A 57 22.70 -40.13 -9.81
N ILE A 58 23.84 -39.44 -9.67
CA ILE A 58 25.15 -40.01 -10.01
C ILE A 58 26.21 -39.66 -8.97
N ILE A 59 26.55 -40.64 -8.13
CA ILE A 59 27.80 -40.68 -7.37
C ILE A 59 28.90 -41.08 -8.35
N THR A 60 29.66 -40.13 -8.90
CA THR A 60 30.98 -40.43 -9.48
C THR A 60 31.99 -39.31 -9.22
N HIS A 61 33.21 -39.78 -8.99
CA HIS A 61 34.37 -39.12 -8.41
C HIS A 61 35.15 -38.33 -9.48
N ASN A 62 35.03 -36.99 -9.50
CA ASN A 62 36.10 -36.06 -9.93
C ASN A 62 35.65 -34.60 -9.81
N TRP A 63 36.14 -33.92 -8.78
CA TRP A 63 35.96 -32.49 -8.56
C TRP A 63 36.88 -31.69 -9.48
N LYS A 64 36.34 -31.08 -10.54
CA LYS A 64 36.95 -29.87 -11.15
C LYS A 64 36.04 -29.04 -12.05
N PHE A 65 34.72 -29.04 -11.86
CA PHE A 65 33.85 -27.94 -12.29
C PHE A 65 32.72 -27.82 -11.28
N GLY A 66 32.81 -26.83 -10.39
CA GLY A 66 31.65 -26.41 -9.61
C GLY A 66 30.50 -25.99 -10.54
N PRO A 67 29.27 -25.85 -10.02
CA PRO A 67 28.12 -25.39 -10.82
C PRO A 67 28.55 -24.18 -11.66
N PRO A 68 28.16 -24.09 -12.96
CA PRO A 68 28.55 -22.95 -13.78
C PRO A 68 28.20 -21.70 -12.99
N ALA A 69 29.21 -20.86 -12.77
CA ALA A 69 29.08 -19.65 -11.97
C ALA A 69 27.75 -18.99 -12.35
N PRO A 70 26.82 -18.79 -11.39
CA PRO A 70 25.53 -18.23 -11.73
C PRO A 70 25.79 -16.94 -12.50
N ASN A 71 25.29 -16.88 -13.75
CA ASN A 71 25.51 -15.76 -14.66
C ASN A 71 25.37 -14.46 -13.86
N ALA A 72 26.29 -13.50 -13.99
CA ALA A 72 26.30 -12.28 -13.17
C ALA A 72 24.92 -11.59 -13.10
N ALA A 73 24.15 -11.69 -14.18
CA ALA A 73 22.74 -11.26 -14.26
C ALA A 73 21.79 -11.98 -13.28
N TYR A 74 21.91 -13.29 -13.08
CA TYR A 74 21.11 -14.04 -12.10
C TYR A 74 21.42 -13.62 -10.66
N LEU A 75 22.71 -13.45 -10.32
CA LEU A 75 23.12 -12.99 -9.00
C LEU A 75 22.68 -11.55 -8.72
N ASN A 76 22.77 -10.68 -9.74
CA ASN A 76 22.28 -9.30 -9.63
C ASN A 76 20.75 -9.28 -9.45
N LEU A 77 20.00 -10.01 -10.28
CA LEU A 77 18.55 -10.12 -10.13
C LEU A 77 18.16 -10.66 -8.74
N GLN A 78 18.90 -11.64 -8.23
CA GLN A 78 18.68 -12.17 -6.88
C GLN A 78 18.80 -11.08 -5.83
N ARG A 79 19.92 -10.34 -5.85
CA ARG A 79 20.19 -9.29 -4.88
C ARG A 79 19.14 -8.18 -4.95
N THR A 80 18.79 -7.72 -6.16
CA THR A 80 17.81 -6.65 -6.36
C THR A 80 16.41 -7.10 -5.95
N TRP A 81 16.02 -8.35 -6.23
CA TRP A 81 14.75 -8.92 -5.79
C TRP A 81 14.65 -9.07 -4.27
N GLU A 82 15.70 -9.59 -3.63
CA GLU A 82 15.75 -9.71 -2.18
C GLU A 82 15.62 -8.33 -1.51
N PHE A 83 16.33 -7.33 -2.03
CA PHE A 83 16.22 -5.95 -1.55
C PHE A 83 14.81 -5.37 -1.73
N PHE A 84 14.17 -5.61 -2.88
CA PHE A 84 12.80 -5.19 -3.14
C PHE A 84 11.81 -5.80 -2.15
N ILE A 85 11.88 -7.11 -1.94
CA ILE A 85 11.01 -7.81 -0.97
C ILE A 85 11.26 -7.30 0.45
N ASP A 86 12.53 -7.10 0.84
CA ASP A 86 12.88 -6.55 2.15
C ASP A 86 12.37 -5.11 2.33
N SER A 87 12.29 -4.33 1.24
CA SER A 87 11.70 -2.99 1.23
C SER A 87 10.18 -3.05 1.42
N LEU A 88 9.48 -3.90 0.64
CA LEU A 88 8.03 -4.08 0.78
C LEU A 88 7.63 -4.58 2.17
N MET A 89 8.39 -5.53 2.71
CA MET A 89 8.16 -6.08 4.06
C MET A 89 8.30 -5.00 5.14
N ARG A 90 9.29 -4.11 4.99
CA ARG A 90 9.45 -2.94 5.88
C ARG A 90 8.29 -1.97 5.73
N GLU A 91 7.89 -1.67 4.51
CA GLU A 91 6.76 -0.78 4.21
C GLU A 91 5.45 -1.29 4.82
N TRP A 92 5.09 -2.56 4.56
CA TRP A 92 3.87 -3.16 5.12
C TRP A 92 3.89 -3.26 6.66
N ARG A 93 5.06 -3.49 7.26
CA ARG A 93 5.21 -3.45 8.72
C ARG A 93 4.90 -2.05 9.26
N THR A 94 5.43 -1.01 8.63
CA THR A 94 5.13 0.37 9.00
C THR A 94 3.64 0.68 8.83
N LEU A 95 3.03 0.28 7.71
CA LEU A 95 1.59 0.47 7.48
C LEU A 95 0.73 -0.23 8.54
N ASN A 96 1.12 -1.43 8.99
CA ASN A 96 0.43 -2.12 10.08
C ASN A 96 0.54 -1.39 11.41
N ILE A 97 1.73 -0.87 11.76
CA ILE A 97 1.90 -0.06 12.97
C ILE A 97 0.98 1.16 12.92
N VAL A 98 0.97 1.88 11.80
CA VAL A 98 0.10 3.05 11.61
C VAL A 98 -1.38 2.67 11.65
N SER A 99 -1.76 1.53 11.07
CA SER A 99 -3.15 1.03 11.12
C SER A 99 -3.61 0.79 12.56
N VAL A 100 -2.76 0.18 13.40
CA VAL A 100 -3.07 -0.05 14.83
C VAL A 100 -3.18 1.27 15.59
N LEU A 101 -2.24 2.20 15.38
CA LEU A 101 -2.29 3.53 16.01
C LEU A 101 -3.56 4.30 15.62
N LEU A 102 -3.94 4.23 14.35
CA LEU A 102 -5.15 4.86 13.84
C LEU A 102 -6.41 4.21 14.42
N LEU A 103 -6.46 2.87 14.52
CA LEU A 103 -7.56 2.16 15.20
C LEU A 103 -7.73 2.63 16.65
N SER A 104 -6.63 2.75 17.41
CA SER A 104 -6.67 3.27 18.78
C SER A 104 -7.21 4.69 18.83
N ALA A 105 -6.76 5.57 17.93
CA ALA A 105 -7.23 6.96 17.86
C ALA A 105 -8.72 7.07 17.50
N ILE A 106 -9.21 6.22 16.60
CA ILE A 106 -10.64 6.15 16.24
C ILE A 106 -11.48 5.67 17.43
N LEU A 107 -11.03 4.62 18.13
CA LEU A 107 -11.72 4.10 19.32
C LEU A 107 -11.85 5.17 20.41
N SER A 108 -10.79 5.96 20.64
CA SER A 108 -10.83 7.04 21.63
C SER A 108 -11.85 8.13 21.27
N ILE A 109 -12.02 8.47 19.98
CA ILE A 109 -13.05 9.44 19.57
C ILE A 109 -14.47 8.89 19.79
N LEU A 110 -14.68 7.61 19.51
CA LEU A 110 -15.98 6.96 19.72
C LEU A 110 -16.37 6.82 21.20
N GLN A 111 -15.41 6.93 22.12
CA GLN A 111 -15.68 6.94 23.56
C GLN A 111 -16.25 8.28 24.06
N ILE A 112 -16.21 9.34 23.25
CA ILE A 112 -16.75 10.65 23.62
C ILE A 112 -18.27 10.64 23.43
N GLU A 113 -19.03 10.90 24.48
CA GLU A 113 -20.51 10.85 24.47
C GLU A 113 -21.14 11.78 23.41
N MET A 114 -20.54 12.95 23.16
CA MET A 114 -21.01 13.87 22.12
C MET A 114 -20.84 13.32 20.70
N ALA A 115 -19.84 12.47 20.46
CA ALA A 115 -19.61 11.87 19.16
C ALA A 115 -20.66 10.79 18.84
N VAL A 116 -21.19 10.12 19.87
CA VAL A 116 -22.19 9.04 19.72
C VAL A 116 -23.57 9.58 19.33
N ASN A 117 -23.89 10.81 19.74
CA ASN A 117 -25.16 11.46 19.44
C ASN A 117 -25.25 12.00 18.00
N ASP A 118 -24.13 12.06 17.28
CA ASP A 118 -24.10 12.49 15.89
C ASP A 118 -23.93 11.30 14.90
N PRO A 119 -24.94 10.97 14.09
CA PRO A 119 -24.85 9.87 13.13
C PRO A 119 -23.70 10.03 12.13
N VAL A 120 -23.39 11.24 11.66
CA VAL A 120 -22.33 11.41 10.63
C VAL A 120 -20.96 11.10 11.21
N THR A 121 -20.67 11.58 12.42
CA THR A 121 -19.41 11.30 13.13
C THR A 121 -19.27 9.81 13.43
N VAL A 122 -20.34 9.14 13.88
CA VAL A 122 -20.33 7.68 14.14
C VAL A 122 -20.09 6.88 12.87
N TYR A 123 -20.86 7.11 11.79
CA TYR A 123 -20.73 6.32 10.57
C TYR A 123 -19.38 6.52 9.89
N THR A 124 -18.85 7.73 9.86
CA THR A 124 -17.52 8.01 9.27
C THR A 124 -16.40 7.40 10.09
N ALA A 125 -16.49 7.42 11.43
CA ALA A 125 -15.56 6.72 12.32
C ALA A 125 -15.60 5.19 12.12
N LEU A 126 -16.79 4.59 12.04
CA LEU A 126 -16.94 3.15 11.80
C LEU A 126 -16.39 2.73 10.44
N LEU A 127 -16.65 3.51 9.39
CA LEU A 127 -16.12 3.23 8.06
C LEU A 127 -14.59 3.36 8.03
N SER A 128 -14.03 4.38 8.70
CA SER A 128 -12.59 4.54 8.88
C SER A 128 -11.98 3.35 9.63
N MET A 129 -12.63 2.86 10.70
CA MET A 129 -12.20 1.71 11.48
C MET A 129 -12.20 0.42 10.66
N LEU A 130 -13.28 0.16 9.92
CA LEU A 130 -13.37 -0.98 9.00
C LEU A 130 -12.22 -0.96 8.00
N CYS A 131 -11.93 0.22 7.46
CA CYS A 131 -10.89 0.42 6.47
C CYS A 131 -9.48 0.16 7.05
N ALA A 132 -9.19 0.65 8.26
CA ALA A 132 -7.94 0.35 8.97
C ALA A 132 -7.81 -1.14 9.34
N LEU A 133 -8.91 -1.79 9.74
CA LEU A 133 -8.92 -3.22 10.03
C LEU A 133 -8.60 -4.05 8.77
N MET A 134 -9.20 -3.72 7.62
CA MET A 134 -8.91 -4.39 6.35
C MET A 134 -7.45 -4.18 5.93
N SER A 135 -6.92 -2.95 6.05
CA SER A 135 -5.49 -2.67 5.84
C SER A 135 -4.59 -3.56 6.70
N LEU A 136 -4.88 -3.65 8.00
CA LEU A 136 -4.11 -4.46 8.95
C LEU A 136 -4.16 -5.96 8.61
N LEU A 137 -5.34 -6.48 8.27
CA LEU A 137 -5.51 -7.88 7.86
C LEU A 137 -4.68 -8.19 6.61
N TYR A 138 -4.77 -7.36 5.58
CA TYR A 138 -3.99 -7.54 4.35
C TYR A 138 -2.49 -7.44 4.61
N GLY A 139 -2.04 -6.44 5.38
CA GLY A 139 -0.64 -6.28 5.73
C GLY A 139 -0.08 -7.48 6.50
N CYS A 140 -0.82 -8.02 7.46
CA CYS A 140 -0.43 -9.22 8.20
C CYS A 140 -0.32 -10.46 7.29
N VAL A 141 -1.33 -10.71 6.44
CA VAL A 141 -1.32 -11.83 5.49
C VAL A 141 -0.15 -11.69 4.52
N TYR A 142 0.13 -10.48 4.04
CA TYR A 142 1.21 -10.23 3.09
C TYR A 142 2.56 -10.46 3.74
N ILE A 143 2.81 -9.93 4.95
CA ILE A 143 4.07 -10.16 5.68
C ILE A 143 4.34 -11.66 5.86
N ILE A 144 3.33 -12.44 6.26
CA ILE A 144 3.49 -13.89 6.48
C ILE A 144 3.81 -14.62 5.17
N ARG A 145 3.10 -14.31 4.08
CA ARG A 145 3.24 -15.03 2.81
C ARG A 145 4.44 -14.58 1.99
N PHE A 146 4.75 -13.28 1.96
CA PHE A 146 5.88 -12.73 1.20
C PHE A 146 7.23 -12.99 1.87
N GLY A 147 7.27 -13.26 3.18
CA GLY A 147 8.50 -13.73 3.85
C GLY A 147 9.12 -14.97 3.21
N SER A 148 8.31 -15.82 2.56
CA SER A 148 8.75 -17.03 1.83
C SER A 148 9.13 -16.77 0.36
N MET A 149 8.81 -15.60 -0.19
CA MET A 149 8.99 -15.29 -1.63
C MET A 149 10.37 -14.73 -2.02
N ARG A 150 11.37 -14.80 -1.12
CA ARG A 150 12.73 -14.28 -1.38
C ARG A 150 13.49 -15.02 -2.50
N LYS A 151 13.02 -16.21 -2.92
CA LYS A 151 13.68 -17.03 -3.95
C LYS A 151 13.53 -16.43 -5.37
N VAL A 152 14.64 -16.34 -6.11
CA VAL A 152 14.71 -15.81 -7.50
C VAL A 152 13.79 -16.54 -8.48
N SER A 153 13.62 -17.85 -8.33
CA SER A 153 12.72 -18.62 -9.19
C SER A 153 11.26 -18.16 -9.07
N LYS A 154 10.85 -17.67 -7.89
CA LYS A 154 9.55 -17.04 -7.67
C LYS A 154 9.49 -15.66 -8.30
N ALA A 155 10.57 -14.88 -8.26
CA ALA A 155 10.68 -13.60 -8.96
C ALA A 155 10.43 -13.74 -10.47
N ALA A 156 11.03 -14.75 -11.11
CA ALA A 156 10.87 -15.00 -12.54
C ALA A 156 9.42 -15.39 -12.92
N MET A 157 8.76 -16.21 -12.09
CA MET A 157 7.34 -16.53 -12.25
C MET A 157 6.45 -15.30 -12.04
N TRP A 158 6.79 -14.50 -11.03
CA TRP A 158 6.05 -13.29 -10.67
C TRP A 158 6.17 -12.21 -11.75
N ALA A 159 7.34 -12.05 -12.36
CA ALA A 159 7.57 -11.18 -13.50
C ALA A 159 6.77 -11.62 -14.75
N ALA A 160 6.66 -12.94 -14.98
CA ALA A 160 5.83 -13.48 -16.05
C ALA A 160 4.34 -13.23 -15.80
N GLU A 161 3.88 -13.38 -14.55
CA GLU A 161 2.51 -13.09 -14.15
C GLU A 161 2.21 -11.58 -14.19
N ALA A 162 3.17 -10.73 -13.83
CA ALA A 162 3.06 -9.29 -13.92
C ALA A 162 2.84 -8.81 -15.36
N GLN A 163 3.52 -9.41 -16.35
CA GLN A 163 3.27 -9.13 -17.77
C GLN A 163 1.88 -9.59 -18.21
N ARG A 164 1.45 -10.78 -17.79
CA ARG A 164 0.16 -11.36 -18.16
C ARG A 164 -1.03 -10.63 -17.52
N SER A 165 -0.89 -10.20 -16.27
CA SER A 165 -1.96 -9.56 -15.49
C SER A 165 -2.23 -8.08 -15.84
N THR A 166 -1.42 -7.46 -16.71
CA THR A 166 -1.72 -6.13 -17.26
C THR A 166 -3.07 -6.05 -18.00
N THR A 167 -3.66 -7.20 -18.38
CA THR A 167 -4.96 -7.27 -19.08
C THR A 167 -6.16 -7.17 -18.14
N CYS A 168 -6.04 -7.52 -16.85
CA CYS A 168 -7.14 -7.43 -15.89
C CYS A 168 -7.10 -6.09 -15.14
N ILE A 169 -8.10 -5.24 -15.38
CA ILE A 169 -8.19 -3.88 -14.78
C ILE A 169 -8.45 -3.94 -13.28
N LEU A 170 -9.36 -4.83 -12.85
CA LEU A 170 -9.80 -4.91 -11.46
C LEU A 170 -8.80 -5.64 -10.56
N TRP A 171 -8.02 -6.56 -11.12
CA TRP A 171 -7.04 -7.33 -10.37
C TRP A 171 -5.74 -7.44 -11.15
N ASN A 172 -4.77 -6.64 -10.70
CA ASN A 172 -3.42 -6.66 -11.19
C ASN A 172 -2.48 -6.89 -10.01
N VAL A 173 -1.32 -7.50 -10.26
CA VAL A 173 -0.25 -7.68 -9.30
C VAL A 173 0.10 -6.36 -8.57
N TRP A 174 0.05 -5.22 -9.27
CA TRP A 174 0.29 -3.90 -8.68
C TRP A 174 -0.79 -3.44 -7.72
N VAL A 175 -2.05 -3.74 -8.07
CA VAL A 175 -3.21 -3.44 -7.24
C VAL A 175 -3.14 -4.28 -5.97
N PHE A 176 -2.78 -5.56 -6.10
CA PHE A 176 -2.52 -6.44 -4.96
C PHE A 176 -1.46 -5.84 -4.03
N LEU A 177 -0.28 -5.42 -4.52
CA LEU A 177 0.76 -4.81 -3.66
C LEU A 177 0.29 -3.56 -2.91
N ALA A 178 -0.53 -2.75 -3.56
CA ALA A 178 -1.00 -1.48 -3.05
C ALA A 178 -2.17 -1.58 -2.07
N MET A 179 -2.80 -2.76 -1.90
CA MET A 179 -4.02 -2.91 -1.11
C MET A 179 -3.89 -2.41 0.33
N PRO A 180 -2.90 -2.84 1.15
CA PRO A 180 -2.76 -2.35 2.52
C PRO A 180 -2.64 -0.82 2.60
N ALA A 181 -1.82 -0.23 1.72
CA ALA A 181 -1.63 1.22 1.68
C ALA A 181 -2.91 1.98 1.26
N THR A 182 -3.66 1.44 0.31
CA THR A 182 -4.88 2.08 -0.21
C THR A 182 -5.98 2.10 0.84
N TRP A 183 -6.22 0.97 1.51
CA TRP A 183 -7.18 0.88 2.60
C TRP A 183 -6.75 1.77 3.78
N LEU A 184 -5.47 1.81 4.13
CA LEU A 184 -5.02 2.73 5.18
C LEU A 184 -5.24 4.20 4.82
N ALA A 185 -4.97 4.59 3.57
CA ALA A 185 -5.14 5.96 3.14
C ALA A 185 -6.61 6.41 3.14
N TRP A 186 -7.55 5.55 2.71
CA TRP A 186 -8.98 5.83 2.86
C TRP A 186 -9.41 5.93 4.32
N SER A 187 -8.88 5.06 5.19
CA SER A 187 -9.11 5.15 6.62
C SER A 187 -8.67 6.51 7.17
N MET A 188 -7.49 7.01 6.79
CA MET A 188 -7.00 8.34 7.18
C MET A 188 -7.92 9.44 6.68
N VAL A 189 -8.32 9.43 5.40
CA VAL A 189 -9.22 10.46 4.85
C VAL A 189 -10.55 10.48 5.59
N LEU A 190 -11.17 9.31 5.81
CA LEU A 190 -12.43 9.19 6.55
C LEU A 190 -12.28 9.63 8.01
N TYR A 191 -11.12 9.38 8.62
CA TYR A 191 -10.83 9.85 9.97
C TYR A 191 -10.71 11.37 10.05
N LEU A 192 -10.07 12.01 9.06
CA LEU A 192 -10.03 13.48 8.98
C LEU A 192 -11.45 14.06 8.80
N VAL A 193 -12.30 13.41 8.00
CA VAL A 193 -13.71 13.78 7.86
C VAL A 193 -14.46 13.64 9.19
N CYS A 194 -14.21 12.57 9.94
CA CYS A 194 -14.77 12.37 11.28
C CYS A 194 -14.36 13.50 12.25
N ILE A 195 -13.08 13.86 12.30
CA ILE A 195 -12.59 14.98 13.11
C ILE A 195 -13.28 16.29 12.70
N MET A 196 -13.37 16.56 11.41
CA MET A 196 -14.03 17.77 10.90
C MET A 196 -15.53 17.79 11.24
N SER A 197 -16.22 16.66 11.13
CA SER A 197 -17.62 16.52 11.54
C SER A 197 -17.77 16.82 13.03
N LEU A 198 -16.93 16.23 13.88
CA LEU A 198 -16.97 16.46 15.33
C LEU A 198 -16.77 17.94 15.67
N VAL A 199 -15.76 18.60 15.09
CA VAL A 199 -15.43 20.01 15.36
C VAL A 199 -16.57 20.96 14.96
N TRP A 200 -17.19 20.71 13.80
CA TRP A 200 -18.24 21.58 13.28
C TRP A 200 -19.62 21.30 13.88
N ARG A 201 -19.86 20.08 14.37
CA ARG A 201 -21.17 19.67 14.92
C ARG A 201 -21.24 19.70 16.45
N THR A 202 -20.10 19.79 17.13
CA THR A 202 -20.06 20.07 18.56
C THR A 202 -20.60 21.47 18.86
N GLY A 203 -21.65 21.58 19.68
CA GLY A 203 -22.24 22.85 20.11
C GLY A 203 -23.24 23.48 19.13
N SER A 204 -23.92 22.70 18.29
CA SER A 204 -25.14 23.19 17.60
C SER A 204 -26.29 23.28 18.61
N SER A 205 -27.12 24.33 18.49
CA SER A 205 -28.04 24.96 19.45
C SER A 205 -29.09 24.12 20.21
N ASP A 206 -29.06 22.79 20.17
CA ASP A 206 -30.09 21.93 20.78
C ASP A 206 -29.65 21.26 22.10
N ASP A 207 -28.48 21.62 22.65
CA ASP A 207 -27.98 21.00 23.89
C ASP A 207 -28.22 21.90 25.12
N PRO A 208 -29.21 21.61 25.99
CA PRO A 208 -29.54 22.42 27.16
C PRO A 208 -28.45 22.41 28.26
N LYS A 209 -27.37 21.65 28.07
CA LYS A 209 -26.21 21.57 28.98
C LYS A 209 -24.89 22.06 28.37
N SER A 210 -24.89 22.61 27.16
CA SER A 210 -23.66 23.12 26.56
C SER A 210 -23.15 24.36 27.31
N TRP A 211 -21.84 24.45 27.52
CA TRP A 211 -21.22 25.66 28.03
C TRP A 211 -21.66 26.84 27.17
N ASN A 212 -22.25 27.87 27.79
CA ASN A 212 -22.76 29.09 27.14
C ASN A 212 -21.61 29.91 26.52
N LEU A 213 -20.92 29.34 25.52
CA LEU A 213 -19.96 30.03 24.68
C LEU A 213 -20.78 30.87 23.70
N THR A 214 -20.47 32.16 23.65
CA THR A 214 -21.09 33.06 22.66
C THR A 214 -20.82 32.48 21.26
N SER A 215 -21.78 32.53 20.33
CA SER A 215 -21.64 31.94 18.99
C SER A 215 -20.34 32.33 18.27
N THR A 216 -19.83 33.54 18.54
CA THR A 216 -18.56 34.06 18.04
C THR A 216 -17.32 33.35 18.64
N GLN A 217 -17.38 32.92 19.90
CA GLN A 217 -16.29 32.21 20.58
C GLN A 217 -16.15 30.76 20.10
N ALA A 218 -17.24 30.13 19.64
CA ALA A 218 -17.22 28.79 19.05
C ALA A 218 -16.67 28.77 17.60
N LEU A 219 -16.75 29.90 16.87
CA LEU A 219 -16.22 30.00 15.51
C LEU A 219 -14.69 29.97 15.46
N PHE A 220 -14.04 30.59 16.44
CA PHE A 220 -12.57 30.66 16.51
C PHE A 220 -11.87 29.29 16.47
N PRO A 221 -12.20 28.29 17.32
CA PRO A 221 -11.57 26.98 17.26
C PRO A 221 -11.91 26.22 15.96
N ARG A 222 -13.13 26.37 15.44
CA ARG A 222 -13.56 25.72 14.17
C ARG A 222 -12.74 26.22 12.98
N THR A 223 -12.59 27.54 12.87
CA THR A 223 -11.78 28.16 11.81
C THR A 223 -10.32 27.77 11.96
N THR A 224 -9.77 27.79 13.17
CA THR A 224 -8.37 27.42 13.43
C THR A 224 -8.07 25.99 12.98
N VAL A 225 -8.88 25.01 13.39
CA VAL A 225 -8.69 23.60 12.99
C VAL A 225 -8.82 23.43 11.47
N THR A 226 -9.80 24.09 10.84
CA THR A 226 -10.01 24.01 9.39
C THR A 226 -8.83 24.59 8.60
N VAL A 227 -8.28 25.72 9.04
CA VAL A 227 -7.10 26.36 8.41
C VAL A 227 -5.87 25.46 8.55
N VAL A 228 -5.63 24.91 9.74
CA VAL A 228 -4.49 23.99 9.98
C VAL A 228 -4.61 22.73 9.12
N MET A 229 -5.82 22.15 9.02
CA MET A 229 -6.07 21.01 8.14
C MET A 229 -5.81 21.34 6.67
N GLY A 230 -6.31 22.49 6.20
CA GLY A 230 -6.10 22.96 4.83
C GLY A 230 -4.62 23.14 4.49
N LEU A 231 -3.86 23.79 5.38
CA LEU A 231 -2.41 23.93 5.24
C LEU A 231 -1.70 22.57 5.20
N GLY A 232 -2.09 21.64 6.08
CA GLY A 232 -1.56 20.28 6.09
C GLY A 232 -1.76 19.54 4.75
N ILE A 233 -2.95 19.64 4.16
CA ILE A 233 -3.27 19.03 2.86
C ILE A 233 -2.42 19.67 1.74
N ILE A 234 -2.25 21.00 1.75
CA ILE A 234 -1.42 21.72 0.76
C ILE A 234 0.03 21.25 0.87
N TYR A 235 0.62 21.23 2.07
CA TYR A 235 2.00 20.77 2.27
C TYR A 235 2.17 19.30 1.89
N PHE A 236 1.23 18.43 2.24
CA PHE A 236 1.27 17.03 1.84
C PHE A 236 1.26 16.87 0.32
N GLY A 237 0.40 17.63 -0.39
CA GLY A 237 0.38 17.65 -1.85
C GLY A 237 1.70 18.11 -2.46
N LEU A 238 2.33 19.15 -1.89
CA LEU A 238 3.65 19.63 -2.33
C LEU A 238 4.75 18.59 -2.10
N ILE A 239 4.74 17.90 -0.95
CA ILE A 239 5.69 16.83 -0.63
C ILE A 239 5.54 15.69 -1.63
N VAL A 240 4.32 15.19 -1.87
CA VAL A 240 4.07 14.10 -2.82
C VAL A 240 4.49 14.49 -4.23
N ASN A 241 4.18 15.71 -4.67
CA ASN A 241 4.61 16.19 -5.98
C ASN A 241 6.14 16.28 -6.10
N THR A 242 6.81 16.70 -5.04
CA THR A 242 8.28 16.75 -5.00
C THR A 242 8.86 15.34 -5.05
N LEU A 243 8.37 14.42 -4.21
CA LEU A 243 8.84 13.03 -4.17
C LEU A 243 8.51 12.23 -5.43
N ARG A 244 7.51 12.62 -6.23
CA ARG A 244 7.24 12.00 -7.53
C ARG A 244 8.23 12.41 -8.62
N ARG A 245 8.94 13.52 -8.43
CA ARG A 245 9.96 14.01 -9.38
C ARG A 245 11.33 13.38 -9.15
N TYR A 246 11.55 12.79 -7.98
CA TYR A 246 12.76 12.06 -7.59
C TYR A 246 12.49 10.56 -7.64
#